data_AF-A0A363MWF5-F1
#
_entry.id   AF-A0A363MWF5-F1
#
_cell.length_a   1.000
_cell.length_b   1.000
_cell.length_c   1.000
_cell.angle_alpha   90.00
_cell.angle_beta   90.00
_cell.angle_gamma   90.00
#
_symmetry.space_group_name_H-M   'P 1'
#
loop_
_entity.id
_entity.type
_entity.pdbx_description
1 polymer ?
#
loop_
_entity_poly.entity_id
_entity_poly.type
_entity_poly.pdbx_seq_one_letter_code
_entity_poly.pdbx_strand_id
1 'polypeptide(L)'
;MTKFSKTVLTDTLLLSSLYTYADEEKGDYILMIDTGNGKVESFILDGAENASFTICDENRNLIYSGEPEINKFEISKTISLQGYPSGIYFLEIIENGKVAKHQIKVTAKKEKTLQLNESLYQIPAFSL
;
A
#
# COMPACT_ATOMS: atom_id res chain seq x y z
N MET A 1 -40.75 -10.63 28.81
CA MET A 1 -40.42 -11.38 27.57
C MET A 1 -40.82 -10.46 26.41
N THR A 2 -40.02 -10.06 25.43
CA THR A 2 -38.82 -10.63 24.76
C THR A 2 -38.00 -9.50 24.10
N LYS A 3 -36.72 -9.81 23.87
CA LYS A 3 -35.59 -8.96 23.48
C LYS A 3 -35.78 -8.23 22.13
N PHE A 4 -35.38 -6.96 22.06
CA PHE A 4 -35.14 -6.27 20.79
C PHE A 4 -33.74 -6.62 20.25
N SER A 5 -33.72 -6.97 18.97
CA SER A 5 -32.62 -7.58 18.25
C SER A 5 -31.48 -6.61 17.92
N LYS A 6 -30.27 -7.16 18.02
CA LYS A 6 -28.96 -6.64 17.61
C LYS A 6 -29.00 -6.13 16.16
N THR A 7 -28.94 -4.81 15.97
CA THR A 7 -28.68 -4.22 14.65
C THR A 7 -27.21 -4.41 14.32
N VAL A 8 -26.95 -5.11 13.21
CA VAL A 8 -25.63 -5.30 12.64
C VAL A 8 -25.25 -4.00 11.93
N LEU A 9 -24.17 -3.37 12.40
CA LEU A 9 -23.51 -2.27 11.72
C LEU A 9 -22.72 -2.88 10.55
N THR A 10 -23.24 -2.77 9.33
CA THR A 10 -22.46 -3.10 8.14
C THR A 10 -21.58 -1.91 7.82
N ASP A 11 -20.38 -1.89 8.39
CA ASP A 11 -19.37 -0.86 8.13
C ASP A 11 -18.83 -1.00 6.70
N THR A 12 -19.53 -0.43 5.73
CA THR A 12 -18.86 0.10 4.53
C THR A 12 -18.46 1.53 4.83
N LEU A 13 -17.41 1.69 5.64
CA LEU A 13 -16.69 2.95 5.76
C LEU A 13 -15.98 3.17 4.40
N LEU A 14 -16.69 3.79 3.46
CA LEU A 14 -16.07 4.41 2.30
C LEU A 14 -15.10 5.45 2.85
N LEU A 15 -13.81 5.14 2.77
CA LEU A 15 -12.71 6.02 3.17
C LEU A 15 -12.74 7.23 2.22
N SER A 16 -13.52 8.25 2.57
CA SER A 16 -13.54 9.53 1.88
C SER A 16 -12.15 10.15 2.02
N SER A 17 -11.50 10.39 0.89
CA SER A 17 -10.21 11.07 0.76
C SER A 17 -10.14 12.32 1.65
N LEU A 18 -9.29 12.26 2.68
CA LEU A 18 -8.90 13.43 3.46
C LEU A 18 -7.97 14.28 2.60
N TYR A 19 -8.51 15.15 1.77
CA TYR A 19 -7.74 16.28 1.23
C TYR A 19 -7.90 17.44 2.22
N THR A 20 -7.07 17.44 3.26
CA THR A 20 -6.86 18.64 4.07
C THR A 20 -5.97 19.57 3.26
N TYR A 21 -6.51 20.70 2.80
CA TYR A 21 -5.69 21.83 2.40
C TYR A 21 -5.06 22.37 3.69
N ALA A 22 -3.73 22.30 3.80
CA ALA A 22 -3.01 22.92 4.89
C ALA A 22 -2.42 24.26 4.43
N ASP A 23 -2.47 25.21 5.36
CA ASP A 23 -1.77 26.48 5.42
C ASP A 23 -0.26 26.37 5.04
N GLU A 24 0.38 27.52 4.90
CA GLU A 24 1.77 27.76 4.45
C GLU A 24 2.90 27.06 5.26
N GLU A 25 2.58 26.06 6.08
CA GLU A 25 3.55 25.12 6.65
C GLU A 25 3.88 24.03 5.62
N LYS A 26 5.19 23.77 5.43
CA LYS A 26 5.66 22.72 4.52
C LYS A 26 5.13 21.37 5.01
N GLY A 27 4.08 20.86 4.38
CA GLY A 27 3.45 19.60 4.79
C GLY A 27 4.38 18.40 4.67
N ASP A 28 4.14 17.38 5.50
CA ASP A 28 4.90 16.14 5.51
C ASP A 28 4.76 15.39 4.18
N TYR A 29 5.84 14.73 3.75
CA TYR A 29 5.81 13.85 2.58
C TYR A 29 5.53 12.41 2.99
N ILE A 30 4.47 11.80 2.45
CA ILE A 30 4.07 10.43 2.80
C ILE A 30 4.56 9.44 1.73
N LEU A 31 5.53 8.61 2.08
CA LEU A 31 5.99 7.50 1.24
C LEU A 31 5.23 6.22 1.58
N MET A 32 4.48 5.70 0.61
CA MET A 32 3.73 4.45 0.71
C MET A 32 4.43 3.35 -0.09
N ILE A 33 4.55 2.16 0.49
CA ILE A 33 5.12 0.98 -0.16
C ILE A 33 4.07 -0.13 -0.17
N ASP A 34 3.53 -0.40 -1.35
CA ASP A 34 2.67 -1.55 -1.60
C ASP A 34 3.52 -2.81 -1.78
N THR A 35 3.35 -3.78 -0.88
CA THR A 35 4.11 -5.03 -0.88
C THR A 35 3.53 -6.10 -1.82
N GLY A 36 2.51 -5.78 -2.62
CA GLY A 36 1.95 -6.63 -3.68
C GLY A 36 1.01 -7.76 -3.20
N ASN A 37 0.91 -7.97 -1.88
CA ASN A 37 -0.03 -8.91 -1.26
C ASN A 37 -1.31 -8.22 -0.74
N GLY A 38 -1.50 -6.93 -1.05
CA GLY A 38 -2.58 -6.10 -0.52
C GLY A 38 -2.24 -5.38 0.79
N LYS A 39 -1.00 -5.51 1.29
CA LYS A 39 -0.47 -4.73 2.43
C LYS A 39 0.33 -3.55 1.90
N VAL A 40 0.03 -2.37 2.46
CA VAL A 40 0.78 -1.13 2.24
C VAL A 40 1.42 -0.69 3.55
N GLU A 41 2.70 -0.34 3.51
CA GLU A 41 3.44 0.28 4.61
C GLU A 41 3.61 1.78 4.32
N SER A 42 3.52 2.63 5.34
CA SER A 42 3.58 4.09 5.18
C SER A 42 4.69 4.68 6.04
N PHE A 43 5.44 5.61 5.47
CA PHE A 43 6.57 6.30 6.09
C PHE A 43 6.36 7.81 5.92
N ILE A 44 6.47 8.54 7.02
CA ILE A 44 6.41 10.01 7.04
C ILE A 44 7.84 10.50 6.96
N LEU A 45 8.12 11.37 5.98
CA LEU A 45 9.43 11.96 5.79
C LEU A 45 9.40 13.41 6.28
N ASP A 46 10.10 13.68 7.38
CA ASP A 46 10.15 14.99 8.04
C ASP A 46 11.15 15.90 7.31
N GLY A 47 10.63 16.91 6.61
CA GLY A 47 11.45 17.89 5.91
C GLY A 47 11.65 17.57 4.42
N ALA A 48 10.55 17.61 3.67
CA ALA A 48 10.49 17.44 2.21
C ALA A 48 11.67 18.10 1.47
N GLU A 49 12.01 19.34 1.87
CA GLU A 49 13.37 19.84 2.10
C GLU A 49 14.58 19.14 1.45
N ASN A 50 15.04 18.14 2.21
CA ASN A 50 16.36 17.51 2.11
C ASN A 50 16.24 16.00 2.42
N ALA A 51 15.11 15.40 2.08
CA ALA A 51 14.89 13.98 2.26
C ALA A 51 15.18 13.25 0.95
N SER A 52 15.75 12.05 1.03
CA SER A 52 15.83 11.13 -0.10
C SER A 52 15.61 9.72 0.41
N PHE A 53 15.18 8.83 -0.47
CA PHE A 53 14.94 7.45 -0.12
C PHE A 53 15.39 6.50 -1.22
N THR A 54 15.84 5.32 -0.80
CA THR A 54 16.20 4.21 -1.70
C THR A 54 15.58 2.92 -1.21
N ILE A 55 15.20 2.06 -2.15
CA ILE A 55 14.74 0.70 -1.87
C ILE A 55 15.69 -0.26 -2.58
N CYS A 56 16.26 -1.18 -1.83
CA CYS A 56 17.11 -2.24 -2.35
C CYS A 56 16.56 -3.63 -2.00
N ASP A 57 16.88 -4.62 -2.82
CA ASP A 57 16.63 -6.03 -2.48
C ASP A 57 17.66 -6.58 -1.47
N GLU A 58 17.51 -7.85 -1.10
CA GLU A 58 18.41 -8.53 -0.17
C GLU A 58 19.87 -8.61 -0.63
N ASN A 59 20.11 -8.53 -1.94
CA ASN A 59 21.43 -8.56 -2.55
C ASN A 59 22.01 -7.14 -2.70
N ARG A 60 21.32 -6.12 -2.18
CA ARG A 60 21.62 -4.69 -2.34
C ARG A 60 21.54 -4.20 -3.77
N ASN A 61 20.75 -4.86 -4.63
CA ASN A 61 20.42 -4.31 -5.93
C ASN A 61 19.42 -3.17 -5.75
N LEU A 62 19.67 -2.04 -6.42
CA LEU A 62 18.77 -0.89 -6.38
C LEU A 62 17.47 -1.22 -7.12
N ILE A 63 16.35 -1.05 -6.43
CA ILE A 63 15.00 -1.20 -6.98
C ILE A 63 14.38 0.18 -7.26
N TYR A 64 14.56 1.11 -6.33
CA TYR A 64 14.01 2.44 -6.43
C TYR A 64 14.89 3.48 -5.74
N SER A 65 14.92 4.70 -6.28
CA SER A 65 15.46 5.89 -5.62
C SER A 65 14.59 7.10 -5.91
N GLY A 66 14.42 7.99 -4.93
CA GLY A 66 13.68 9.22 -5.13
C GLY A 66 13.91 10.26 -4.04
N GLU A 67 13.39 11.45 -4.27
CA GLU A 67 13.37 12.59 -3.36
C GLU A 67 11.97 13.24 -3.41
N PRO A 68 11.49 13.89 -2.34
CA PRO A 68 10.25 14.65 -2.36
C PRO A 68 10.35 15.84 -3.33
N GLU A 69 9.41 15.96 -4.26
CA GLU A 69 9.35 17.11 -5.17
C GLU A 69 8.57 18.26 -4.53
N ILE A 70 9.24 19.03 -3.66
CA ILE A 70 8.66 20.11 -2.84
C ILE A 70 7.89 21.16 -3.68
N ASN A 71 8.33 21.39 -4.93
CA ASN A 71 7.75 22.40 -5.81
C ASN A 71 6.47 21.95 -6.54
N LYS A 72 6.05 20.68 -6.41
CA LYS A 72 4.97 20.10 -7.25
C LYS A 72 3.69 19.75 -6.50
N PHE A 73 3.49 20.16 -5.25
CA PHE A 73 2.34 19.74 -4.43
C PHE A 73 2.24 18.21 -4.28
N GLU A 74 3.31 17.47 -4.56
CA GLU A 74 3.35 16.02 -4.34
C GLU A 74 3.59 15.76 -2.86
N ILE A 75 2.50 15.65 -2.11
CA ILE A 75 2.51 15.38 -0.66
C ILE A 75 2.62 13.88 -0.34
N SER A 76 2.58 13.02 -1.35
CA SER A 76 2.67 11.58 -1.15
C SER A 76 3.07 10.84 -2.42
N LYS A 77 3.65 9.65 -2.25
CA LYS A 77 4.00 8.75 -3.35
C LYS A 77 3.81 7.31 -2.96
N THR A 78 3.29 6.52 -3.89
CA THR A 78 3.17 5.07 -3.73
C THR A 78 4.16 4.36 -4.65
N ILE A 79 4.97 3.46 -4.08
CA ILE A 79 5.84 2.54 -4.80
C ILE A 79 5.28 1.14 -4.62
N SER A 80 5.03 0.45 -5.73
CA SER A 80 4.58 -0.94 -5.69
C SER A 80 5.75 -1.89 -5.92
N LEU A 81 5.91 -2.83 -4.99
CA LEU A 81 6.73 -4.02 -5.11
C LEU A 81 5.92 -5.21 -5.65
N GLN A 82 4.73 -4.97 -6.21
CA GLN A 82 3.97 -6.01 -6.89
C GLN A 82 4.77 -6.56 -8.09
N GLY A 83 4.82 -7.88 -8.19
CA GLY A 83 5.57 -8.57 -9.25
C GLY A 83 7.06 -8.74 -8.96
N TYR A 84 7.58 -8.11 -7.91
CA TYR A 84 8.92 -8.40 -7.42
C TYR A 84 8.96 -9.73 -6.63
N PRO A 85 10.12 -10.41 -6.58
CA PRO A 85 10.28 -11.64 -5.82
C PRO A 85 9.85 -11.49 -4.34
N SER A 86 9.36 -12.58 -3.76
CA SER A 86 9.16 -12.62 -2.31
C SER A 86 10.51 -12.58 -1.60
N GLY A 87 10.63 -11.78 -0.56
CA GLY A 87 11.90 -11.56 0.10
C GLY A 87 11.87 -10.39 1.08
N ILE A 88 13.04 -10.03 1.58
CA ILE A 88 13.26 -8.84 2.39
C ILE A 88 13.81 -7.74 1.50
N TYR A 89 13.18 -6.57 1.59
CA TYR A 89 13.62 -5.34 0.97
C TYR A 89 14.07 -4.37 2.05
N PHE A 90 14.99 -3.49 1.69
CA PHE A 90 15.54 -2.49 2.60
C PHE A 90 15.19 -1.11 2.07
N LEU A 91 14.42 -0.36 2.85
CA LEU A 91 14.21 1.07 2.65
C LEU A 91 15.25 1.82 3.46
N GLU A 92 16.02 2.67 2.81
CA GLU A 92 16.90 3.64 3.44
C GLU A 92 16.37 5.03 3.18
N ILE A 93 16.18 5.81 4.24
CA ILE A 93 15.74 7.20 4.20
C ILE A 93 16.88 8.06 4.72
N ILE A 94 17.25 9.10 3.98
CA ILE A 94 18.25 10.09 4.38
C ILE A 94 17.53 11.42 4.55
N GLU A 95 17.54 11.94 5.78
CA GLU A 95 16.90 13.20 6.15
C GLU A 95 17.87 14.06 6.95
N ASN A 96 18.14 15.28 6.47
CA ASN A 96 19.04 16.21 7.16
C ASN A 96 20.40 15.57 7.54
N GLY A 97 20.91 14.69 6.66
CA GLY A 97 22.16 13.95 6.86
C GLY A 97 22.08 12.74 7.81
N LYS A 98 20.91 12.43 8.37
CA LYS A 98 20.67 11.23 9.20
C LYS A 98 20.10 10.11 8.34
N VAL A 99 20.50 8.87 8.65
CA VAL A 99 20.06 7.67 7.91
C VAL A 99 19.15 6.82 8.79
N ALA A 100 17.93 6.55 8.30
CA ALA A 100 17.00 5.57 8.86
C ALA A 100 16.90 4.37 7.90
N LYS A 101 16.87 3.14 8.45
CA LYS A 101 16.77 1.90 7.66
C LYS A 101 15.61 1.05 8.14
N HIS A 102 14.79 0.58 7.22
CA HIS A 102 13.61 -0.24 7.48
C HIS A 102 13.64 -1.52 6.65
N GLN A 103 13.25 -2.63 7.26
CA GLN A 103 13.03 -3.89 6.55
C GLN A 103 11.57 -4.00 6.14
N ILE A 104 11.35 -4.32 4.88
CA ILE A 104 10.02 -4.52 4.29
C ILE A 104 9.94 -5.98 3.85
N LYS A 105 8.97 -6.70 4.39
CA LYS A 105 8.75 -8.10 4.04
C LYS A 105 7.73 -8.21 2.92
N VAL A 106 8.18 -8.61 1.74
CA VAL A 106 7.33 -8.91 0.59
C VAL A 106 7.02 -10.40 0.59
N THR A 107 5.73 -10.74 0.52
CA THR A 107 5.26 -12.12 0.44
C THR A 107 4.44 -12.30 -0.83
N ALA A 108 4.60 -13.43 -1.51
CA ALA A 108 3.77 -13.77 -2.66
C ALA A 108 2.29 -13.65 -2.31
N LYS A 109 1.53 -13.01 -3.20
CA LYS A 109 0.08 -13.01 -3.12
C LYS A 109 -0.37 -14.47 -3.24
N LYS A 110 -1.09 -14.97 -2.23
CA LYS A 110 -1.82 -16.24 -2.40
C LYS A 110 -2.83 -16.02 -3.51
N GLU A 111 -2.58 -16.57 -4.68
CA GLU A 111 -3.60 -16.65 -5.72
C GLU A 111 -4.78 -17.41 -5.14
N LYS A 112 -5.91 -16.72 -4.98
CA LYS A 112 -7.17 -17.39 -4.70
C LYS A 112 -7.56 -18.08 -6.00
N THR A 113 -7.14 -19.32 -6.18
CA THR A 113 -7.62 -20.16 -7.27
C THR A 113 -9.13 -20.26 -7.11
N LEU A 114 -9.89 -19.51 -7.93
CA LEU A 114 -11.32 -19.72 -8.05
C LEU A 114 -11.45 -21.10 -8.69
N GLN A 115 -11.86 -22.10 -7.91
CA GLN A 115 -12.29 -23.36 -8.50
C GLN A 115 -13.56 -23.05 -9.29
N LEU A 116 -13.44 -23.05 -10.62
CA LEU A 116 -14.59 -22.92 -11.51
C LEU A 116 -15.48 -24.14 -11.27
N ASN A 117 -16.62 -23.95 -10.61
CA ASN A 117 -17.56 -25.03 -10.40
C ASN A 117 -18.33 -25.28 -11.71
N GLU A 118 -17.83 -26.24 -12.49
CA GLU A 118 -18.43 -26.64 -13.77
C GLU A 118 -19.90 -27.11 -13.64
N SER A 119 -20.40 -27.34 -12.42
CA SER A 119 -21.78 -27.71 -12.12
C SER A 119 -22.83 -26.60 -12.36
N LEU A 120 -22.43 -25.36 -12.63
CA LEU A 120 -23.38 -24.27 -12.91
C LEU A 120 -23.84 -24.23 -14.38
N TYR A 121 -23.25 -25.03 -15.27
CA TYR A 121 -23.60 -25.10 -16.69
C TYR A 121 -24.51 -26.27 -17.06
N GLN A 122 -25.32 -26.77 -16.13
CA GLN A 122 -26.39 -27.70 -16.49
C GLN A 122 -27.59 -26.93 -17.05
N ILE A 123 -27.62 -26.79 -18.37
CA ILE A 123 -28.80 -26.36 -19.12
C ILE A 123 -29.90 -27.41 -18.84
N PRO A 124 -31.07 -27.03 -18.31
CA PRO A 124 -32.15 -27.99 -18.10
C PRO A 124 -32.58 -28.56 -19.46
N ALA A 125 -32.55 -29.89 -19.56
CA ALA A 125 -33.11 -30.58 -20.71
C ALA A 125 -34.63 -30.32 -20.75
N PHE A 126 -35.08 -29.57 -21.75
CA PHE A 126 -36.51 -29.49 -22.05
C PHE A 126 -36.92 -30.80 -22.74
N SER A 127 -37.70 -31.61 -22.04
CA SER A 127 -38.37 -32.77 -22.64
C SER A 127 -39.48 -32.27 -23.57
N LEU A 128 -39.46 -32.75 -24.82
CA LEU A 128 -40.47 -32.53 -25.87
C LEU A 128 -41.81 -33.20 -25.54
#